data_AF-A0A9D5ZT08-F1
#
_entry.id   AF-A0A9D5ZT08-F1
#
_cell.length_a   1.000
_cell.length_b   1.000
_cell.length_c   1.000
_cell.angle_alpha   90.00
_cell.angle_beta   90.00
_cell.angle_gamma   90.00
#
_symmetry.space_group_name_H-M   'P 1'
#
loop_
_entity.id
_entity.type
_entity.pdbx_description
1 polymer ?
#
loop_
_entity_poly.entity_id
_entity_poly.type
_entity_poly.pdbx_seq_one_letter_code
_entity_poly.pdbx_strand_id
1 'polypeptide(L)'
;MNQQPVLTPDEIRRQKTLGALKKQLRDASDLPGFSRTINIVQKNVSSVRTNVNTLTDDILEDFALTNKILKTVNTASYASTHKSGKISTITRAIFVLGFDAVRNAAISMMILEDMENQSLATDVKDSAIMSMMSGNIARDLAARIGIRNAEEAFVCTMFHDLGKMLTTFYLPQQAEIIKKAIRRGKDETSASFAELGISFEELGAYMGKEWHFSDSVLNSMRKIPKDAAILKPSSNDEQLRNLANFASELCAIINETGAAPNIEELTKLITRYENSFPISVEVIAEILETSLEEMAGYSEEFKAKLDQSPFIAKLTAVLENVQIDDTLEYETISPADSIMADVNSLLEAEDDDGLSEEEEVHTEVDKKKQRMRAEEILLKGIENITKSMLGNKSFDELLRMILDIMYRALGFSRVMFAIKSPKSPIVIGRYGFGNDIDYFIRNFQFAIDRSSDDVFNAVLEQGSDVIIRSIHDPRVSASIPEWYKRLARVETFLLFSVTVERKSIGLIYADKPSAGDIDIPNELQKHLKTLRDQVILAIKHSQKKG
;
A
#
# COMPACT_ATOMS: atom_id res chain seq x y z
N MET A 1 40.01 40.83 14.43
CA MET A 1 39.69 39.75 15.39
C MET A 1 38.33 39.19 15.01
N ASN A 2 38.30 38.06 14.31
CA ASN A 2 37.04 37.35 14.06
C ASN A 2 36.61 36.71 15.39
N GLN A 3 35.65 37.34 16.07
CA GLN A 3 34.97 36.70 17.19
C GLN A 3 34.15 35.54 16.61
N GLN A 4 34.58 34.31 16.90
CA GLN A 4 33.72 33.15 16.70
C GLN A 4 32.44 33.36 17.54
N PRO A 5 31.25 33.09 16.99
CA PRO A 5 30.01 33.24 17.75
C PRO A 5 30.06 32.33 18.99
N VAL A 6 29.79 32.92 20.17
CA VAL A 6 29.73 32.20 21.43
C VAL A 6 28.46 31.34 21.40
N LEU A 7 28.64 30.02 21.30
CA LEU A 7 27.53 29.06 21.29
C LEU A 7 26.76 29.14 22.61
N THR A 8 25.43 29.13 22.52
CA THR A 8 24.54 29.04 23.67
C THR A 8 24.71 27.70 24.40
N PRO A 9 24.35 27.60 25.70
CA PRO A 9 24.40 26.34 26.44
C PRO A 9 23.61 25.20 25.78
N ASP A 10 22.53 25.53 25.06
CA ASP A 10 21.69 24.54 24.36
C ASP A 10 22.34 24.09 23.05
N GLU A 11 23.00 24.98 22.31
CA GLU A 11 23.79 24.62 21.13
C GLU A 11 24.99 23.73 21.49
N ILE A 12 25.62 23.97 22.63
CA ILE A 12 26.70 23.11 23.15
C ILE A 12 26.16 21.73 23.47
N ARG A 13 25.01 21.63 24.14
CA ARG A 13 24.34 20.33 24.40
C ARG A 13 23.99 19.61 23.11
N ARG A 14 23.37 20.31 22.16
CA ARG A 14 23.05 19.77 20.84
C ARG A 14 24.26 19.18 20.14
N GLN A 15 25.36 19.95 20.06
CA GLN A 15 26.60 19.47 19.43
C GLN A 15 27.18 18.26 20.15
N LYS A 16 27.13 18.23 21.49
CA LYS A 16 27.58 17.09 22.29
C LYS A 16 26.72 15.85 22.03
N THR A 17 25.40 16.00 21.99
CA THR A 17 24.45 14.91 21.69
C THR A 17 24.69 14.34 20.29
N LEU A 18 24.73 15.20 19.27
CA LEU A 18 24.97 14.77 17.89
C LEU A 18 26.36 14.15 17.71
N GLY A 19 27.38 14.71 18.35
CA GLY A 19 28.74 14.16 18.33
C GLY A 19 28.84 12.80 18.99
N ALA A 20 28.15 12.59 20.12
CA ALA A 20 28.09 11.30 20.80
C ALA A 20 27.39 10.24 19.93
N LEU A 21 26.25 10.58 19.32
CA LEU A 21 25.51 9.69 18.42
C LEU A 21 26.33 9.33 17.18
N LYS A 22 26.92 10.32 16.48
CA LYS A 22 27.77 10.06 15.31
C LYS A 22 28.98 9.20 15.64
N LYS A 23 29.55 9.36 16.84
CA LYS A 23 30.66 8.51 17.29
C LYS A 23 30.19 7.08 17.50
N GLN A 24 29.09 6.88 18.25
CA GLN A 24 28.56 5.55 18.52
C GLN A 24 28.06 4.84 17.27
N LEU A 25 27.47 5.56 16.31
CA LEU A 25 27.02 5.02 15.02
C LEU A 25 28.17 4.65 14.07
N ARG A 26 29.36 5.23 14.27
CA ARG A 26 30.57 4.85 13.53
C ARG A 26 31.31 3.68 14.18
N ASP A 27 31.25 3.60 15.50
CA ASP A 27 31.97 2.60 16.30
C ASP A 27 31.15 1.30 16.49
N ALA A 28 29.81 1.39 16.50
CA ALA A 28 28.88 0.26 16.42
C ALA A 28 28.33 0.18 14.99
N SER A 29 28.26 -1.02 14.41
CA SER A 29 27.64 -1.24 13.10
C SER A 29 26.12 -0.96 13.16
N ASP A 30 25.74 0.30 13.03
CA ASP A 30 24.38 0.83 12.90
C ASP A 30 23.41 0.42 14.04
N LEU A 31 22.17 0.96 14.01
CA LEU A 31 21.13 0.69 15.02
C LEU A 31 20.75 -0.80 14.99
N PRO A 32 20.91 -1.57 16.10
CA PRO A 32 20.62 -3.00 16.12
C PRO A 32 19.21 -3.33 15.65
N GLY A 33 19.12 -4.22 14.66
CA GLY A 33 17.86 -4.56 14.00
C GLY A 33 17.52 -3.66 12.82
N PHE A 34 17.93 -2.41 12.85
CA PHE A 34 17.65 -1.46 11.78
C PHE A 34 18.83 -1.28 10.82
N SER A 35 20.03 -1.79 11.12
CA SER A 35 21.23 -1.68 10.28
C SER A 35 20.99 -2.14 8.84
N ARG A 36 20.41 -3.34 8.65
CA ARG A 36 20.10 -3.85 7.31
C ARG A 36 18.91 -3.12 6.68
N THR A 37 17.92 -2.74 7.49
CA THR A 37 16.75 -1.96 7.05
C THR A 37 17.12 -0.60 6.50
N ILE A 38 18.01 0.14 7.18
CA ILE A 38 18.55 1.43 6.76
C ILE A 38 19.29 1.27 5.43
N ASN A 39 20.14 0.23 5.29
CA ASN A 39 20.83 -0.07 4.03
C ASN A 39 19.85 -0.41 2.89
N ILE A 40 18.78 -1.15 3.17
CA ILE A 40 17.73 -1.49 2.19
C ILE A 40 16.97 -0.23 1.75
N VAL A 41 16.66 0.69 2.68
CA VAL A 41 16.02 1.98 2.40
C VAL A 41 16.97 2.89 1.60
N GLN A 42 18.26 2.94 1.96
CA GLN A 42 19.30 3.70 1.27
C GLN A 42 19.57 3.20 -0.16
N LYS A 43 19.64 1.88 -0.38
CA LYS A 43 19.90 1.31 -1.71
C LYS A 43 18.82 1.71 -2.74
N ASN A 44 17.59 2.02 -2.32
CA ASN A 44 16.54 2.55 -3.19
C ASN A 44 16.83 3.94 -3.75
N VAL A 45 17.74 4.70 -3.13
CA VAL A 45 18.06 6.08 -3.50
C VAL A 45 19.01 6.13 -4.71
N SER A 46 19.72 5.05 -4.99
CA SER A 46 20.74 5.03 -6.06
C SER A 46 20.23 4.53 -7.42
N SER A 47 19.02 3.96 -7.52
CA SER A 47 18.40 3.69 -8.82
C SER A 47 16.89 3.47 -8.71
N VAL A 48 16.12 4.09 -9.62
CA VAL A 48 14.71 3.78 -9.93
C VAL A 48 14.56 2.38 -10.59
N ARG A 49 15.55 1.51 -10.38
CA ARG A 49 15.70 0.17 -10.98
C ARG A 49 16.48 -0.77 -10.04
N THR A 50 16.12 -0.86 -8.77
CA THR A 50 16.56 -2.04 -8.00
C THR A 50 15.82 -3.24 -8.58
N ASN A 51 16.51 -4.03 -9.40
CA ASN A 51 16.03 -5.29 -9.94
C ASN A 51 15.50 -6.15 -8.77
N VAL A 52 14.32 -6.76 -8.93
CA VAL A 52 13.78 -7.76 -7.97
C VAL A 52 14.85 -8.79 -7.60
N ASN A 53 15.75 -9.10 -8.54
CA ASN A 53 16.89 -9.99 -8.35
C ASN A 53 17.91 -9.52 -7.29
N THR A 54 18.24 -8.23 -7.18
CA THR A 54 19.29 -7.78 -6.23
C THR A 54 18.92 -7.91 -4.75
N LEU A 55 17.66 -7.65 -4.36
CA LEU A 55 17.21 -7.92 -2.99
C LEU A 55 16.92 -9.42 -2.81
N THR A 56 16.45 -10.10 -3.86
CA THR A 56 16.25 -11.55 -3.84
C THR A 56 17.58 -12.26 -3.64
N ASP A 57 18.67 -11.82 -4.24
CA ASP A 57 20.02 -12.35 -4.06
C ASP A 57 20.55 -12.04 -2.64
N ASP A 58 20.39 -10.80 -2.14
CA ASP A 58 20.76 -10.41 -0.76
C ASP A 58 19.98 -11.22 0.32
N ILE A 59 18.70 -11.58 0.05
CA ILE A 59 17.86 -12.37 0.96
C ILE A 59 18.09 -13.89 0.79
N LEU A 60 18.35 -14.36 -0.44
CA LEU A 60 18.61 -15.76 -0.76
C LEU A 60 20.01 -16.23 -0.35
N GLU A 61 20.96 -15.33 -0.16
CA GLU A 61 22.29 -15.65 0.38
C GLU A 61 22.21 -16.17 1.84
N ASP A 62 21.16 -15.80 2.58
CA ASP A 62 20.87 -16.33 3.91
C ASP A 62 19.71 -17.35 3.86
N PHE A 63 20.07 -18.64 3.77
CA PHE A 63 19.12 -19.76 3.73
C PHE A 63 18.23 -19.84 4.98
N ALA A 64 18.69 -19.32 6.13
CA ALA A 64 17.90 -19.29 7.37
C ALA A 64 16.84 -18.19 7.30
N LEU A 65 17.24 -16.97 6.92
CA LEU A 65 16.34 -15.84 6.70
C LEU A 65 15.29 -16.17 5.62
N THR A 66 15.70 -16.85 4.56
CA THR A 66 14.80 -17.26 3.48
C THR A 66 13.69 -18.20 3.96
N ASN A 67 14.02 -19.21 4.76
CA ASN A 67 13.03 -20.13 5.32
C ASN A 67 12.13 -19.44 6.34
N LYS A 68 12.68 -18.53 7.14
CA LYS A 68 11.93 -17.73 8.10
C LYS A 68 10.92 -16.80 7.43
N ILE A 69 11.34 -16.08 6.38
CA ILE A 69 10.44 -15.27 5.54
C ILE A 69 9.31 -16.11 4.98
N LEU A 70 9.65 -17.29 4.44
CA LEU A 70 8.66 -18.21 3.89
C LEU A 70 7.68 -18.74 4.92
N LYS A 71 8.06 -18.88 6.18
CA LYS A 71 7.14 -19.28 7.23
C LYS A 71 6.26 -18.13 7.70
N THR A 72 6.77 -16.91 7.79
CA THR A 72 5.92 -15.79 8.18
C THR A 72 4.92 -15.38 7.11
N VAL A 73 5.28 -15.41 5.83
CA VAL A 73 4.31 -15.19 4.74
C VAL A 73 3.22 -16.27 4.66
N ASN A 74 3.36 -17.35 5.44
CA ASN A 74 2.38 -18.42 5.58
C ASN A 74 1.59 -18.36 6.90
N THR A 75 1.75 -17.31 7.73
CA THR A 75 0.92 -17.09 8.94
C THR A 75 -0.49 -16.65 8.55
N ALA A 76 -1.43 -16.71 9.51
CA ALA A 76 -2.87 -16.51 9.28
C ALA A 76 -3.21 -15.20 8.54
N SER A 77 -2.53 -14.09 8.87
CA SER A 77 -2.76 -12.77 8.26
C SER A 77 -2.35 -12.67 6.78
N TYR A 78 -1.30 -13.38 6.36
CA TYR A 78 -0.92 -13.47 4.94
C TYR A 78 -1.61 -14.64 4.21
N ALA A 79 -2.01 -15.68 4.96
CA ALA A 79 -2.71 -16.86 4.47
C ALA A 79 -4.19 -16.60 4.15
N SER A 80 -4.84 -15.66 4.84
CA SER A 80 -6.20 -15.18 4.53
C SER A 80 -6.30 -14.57 3.13
N THR A 81 -5.20 -13.99 2.63
CA THR A 81 -5.06 -13.44 1.28
C THR A 81 -4.86 -14.54 0.21
N HIS A 82 -4.44 -15.76 0.60
CA HIS A 82 -4.05 -16.81 -0.34
C HIS A 82 -4.60 -18.20 0.04
N LYS A 83 -5.74 -18.61 -0.54
CA LYS A 83 -6.27 -19.99 -0.43
C LYS A 83 -5.46 -21.07 -1.19
N SER A 84 -4.24 -20.78 -1.63
CA SER A 84 -3.41 -21.65 -2.49
C SER A 84 -2.21 -22.25 -1.76
N GLY A 85 -2.44 -23.01 -0.70
CA GLY A 85 -1.40 -23.82 -0.03
C GLY A 85 -0.23 -23.03 0.57
N LYS A 86 0.69 -23.74 1.24
CA LYS A 86 1.89 -23.12 1.83
C LYS A 86 2.83 -22.60 0.73
N ILE A 87 3.17 -21.32 0.77
CA ILE A 87 4.18 -20.66 -0.06
C ILE A 87 5.56 -21.21 0.32
N SER A 88 6.24 -21.86 -0.61
CA SER A 88 7.50 -22.58 -0.35
C SER A 88 8.74 -21.96 -1.00
N THR A 89 8.62 -20.85 -1.73
CA THR A 89 9.76 -20.16 -2.37
C THR A 89 9.62 -18.63 -2.30
N ILE A 90 10.73 -17.90 -2.15
CA ILE A 90 10.72 -16.43 -2.05
C ILE A 90 10.18 -15.79 -3.32
N THR A 91 10.55 -16.33 -4.48
CA THR A 91 10.01 -15.88 -5.77
C THR A 91 8.49 -16.01 -5.81
N ARG A 92 7.92 -17.06 -5.22
CA ARG A 92 6.46 -17.21 -5.07
C ARG A 92 5.91 -16.23 -4.04
N ALA A 93 6.58 -16.01 -2.91
CA ALA A 93 6.16 -15.00 -1.92
C ALA A 93 6.10 -13.60 -2.54
N ILE A 94 7.12 -13.19 -3.30
CA ILE A 94 7.18 -11.90 -4.01
C ILE A 94 6.08 -11.81 -5.07
N PHE A 95 5.79 -12.92 -5.76
CA PHE A 95 4.74 -12.99 -6.77
C PHE A 95 3.32 -12.91 -6.19
N VAL A 96 3.14 -13.40 -4.97
CA VAL A 96 1.84 -13.59 -4.31
C VAL A 96 1.49 -12.39 -3.42
N LEU A 97 2.47 -11.89 -2.66
CA LEU A 97 2.30 -10.77 -1.73
C LEU A 97 2.79 -9.42 -2.28
N GLY A 98 3.57 -9.44 -3.36
CA GLY A 98 4.28 -8.26 -3.84
C GLY A 98 5.68 -8.14 -3.24
N PHE A 99 6.57 -7.47 -3.97
CA PHE A 99 7.96 -7.27 -3.57
C PHE A 99 8.07 -6.49 -2.27
N ASP A 100 7.26 -5.45 -2.13
CA ASP A 100 7.30 -4.54 -0.99
C ASP A 100 6.79 -5.20 0.29
N ALA A 101 5.77 -6.07 0.21
CA ALA A 101 5.30 -6.88 1.34
C ALA A 101 6.36 -7.89 1.82
N VAL A 102 7.02 -8.61 0.89
CA VAL A 102 8.10 -9.55 1.25
C VAL A 102 9.30 -8.81 1.81
N ARG A 103 9.62 -7.64 1.27
CA ARG A 103 10.67 -6.76 1.77
C ARG A 103 10.37 -6.29 3.19
N ASN A 104 9.15 -5.81 3.46
CA ASN A 104 8.77 -5.31 4.77
C ASN A 104 8.69 -6.43 5.80
N ALA A 105 8.21 -7.62 5.41
CA ALA A 105 8.32 -8.82 6.25
C ALA A 105 9.80 -9.16 6.54
N ALA A 106 10.69 -9.12 5.55
CA ALA A 106 12.12 -9.35 5.74
C ALA A 106 12.76 -8.31 6.66
N ILE A 107 12.40 -7.03 6.51
CA ILE A 107 12.82 -5.92 7.38
C ILE A 107 12.35 -6.17 8.82
N SER A 108 11.07 -6.48 9.03
CA SER A 108 10.49 -6.79 10.34
C SER A 108 11.21 -7.97 11.01
N MET A 109 11.54 -9.01 10.23
CA MET A 109 12.28 -10.17 10.72
C MET A 109 13.73 -9.86 11.09
N MET A 110 14.43 -9.09 10.25
CA MET A 110 15.82 -8.67 10.53
C MET A 110 15.89 -7.83 11.81
N ILE A 111 14.90 -6.97 12.05
CA ILE A 111 14.81 -6.15 13.26
C ILE A 111 14.71 -7.03 14.51
N LEU A 112 13.75 -7.97 14.50
CA LEU A 112 13.51 -8.85 15.66
C LEU A 112 14.69 -9.80 15.95
N GLU A 113 15.36 -10.30 14.91
CA GLU A 113 16.51 -11.20 15.05
C GLU A 113 17.74 -10.52 15.66
N ASP A 114 18.11 -9.32 15.20
CA ASP A 114 19.24 -8.59 15.79
C ASP A 114 18.94 -8.17 17.25
N MET A 115 17.68 -7.86 17.58
CA MET A 115 17.25 -7.51 18.94
C MET A 115 17.31 -8.68 19.93
N GLU A 116 17.05 -9.90 19.46
CA GLU A 116 17.22 -11.15 20.22
C GLU A 116 18.70 -11.44 20.48
N ASN A 117 19.54 -11.27 19.44
CA ASN A 117 20.96 -11.57 19.48
C ASN A 117 21.77 -10.59 20.34
N GLN A 118 21.21 -9.44 20.68
CA GLN A 118 21.83 -8.45 21.55
C GLN A 118 21.18 -8.40 22.93
N SER A 119 21.99 -8.23 23.97
CA SER A 119 21.53 -8.04 25.35
C SER A 119 20.98 -6.62 25.55
N LEU A 120 19.90 -6.28 24.84
CA LEU A 120 19.25 -4.98 24.89
C LEU A 120 18.32 -4.86 26.10
N ALA A 121 18.23 -3.66 26.65
CA ALA A 121 17.27 -3.33 27.70
C ALA A 121 15.83 -3.50 27.19
N THR A 122 14.91 -3.91 28.07
CA THR A 122 13.49 -4.13 27.74
C THR A 122 12.87 -2.91 27.05
N ASP A 123 13.16 -1.69 27.51
CA ASP A 123 12.60 -0.46 26.96
C ASP A 123 13.02 -0.18 25.51
N VAL A 124 14.23 -0.62 25.12
CA VAL A 124 14.69 -0.54 23.73
C VAL A 124 13.88 -1.51 22.87
N LYS A 125 13.67 -2.73 23.39
CA LYS A 125 12.90 -3.75 22.68
C LYS A 125 11.45 -3.33 22.49
N ASP A 126 10.83 -2.79 23.54
CA ASP A 126 9.47 -2.31 23.52
C ASP A 126 9.29 -1.13 22.55
N SER A 127 10.26 -0.20 22.50
CA SER A 127 10.24 0.93 21.56
C SER A 127 10.32 0.48 20.09
N ALA A 128 11.12 -0.56 19.81
CA ALA A 128 11.22 -1.12 18.46
C ALA A 128 9.94 -1.88 18.06
N ILE A 129 9.36 -2.66 18.97
CA ILE A 129 8.07 -3.33 18.76
C ILE A 129 6.97 -2.30 18.47
N MET A 130 6.89 -1.21 19.23
CA MET A 130 5.92 -0.13 18.94
C MET A 130 6.12 0.50 17.56
N SER A 131 7.36 0.75 17.16
CA SER A 131 7.70 1.28 15.82
C SER A 131 7.28 0.32 14.70
N MET A 132 7.47 -0.99 14.88
CA MET A 132 6.99 -2.00 13.94
C MET A 132 5.45 -2.08 13.91
N MET A 133 4.79 -1.99 15.06
CA MET A 133 3.34 -2.09 15.16
C MET A 133 2.66 -0.91 14.49
N SER A 134 3.15 0.31 14.75
CA SER A 134 2.67 1.52 14.06
C SER A 134 2.88 1.41 12.54
N GLY A 135 4.00 0.84 12.09
CA GLY A 135 4.21 0.49 10.69
C GLY A 135 3.11 -0.41 10.11
N ASN A 136 2.83 -1.55 10.75
CA ASN A 136 1.78 -2.48 10.31
C ASN A 136 0.40 -1.81 10.25
N ILE A 137 0.03 -1.07 11.30
CA ILE A 137 -1.23 -0.32 11.36
C ILE A 137 -1.34 0.66 10.19
N ALA A 138 -0.29 1.45 9.93
CA ALA A 138 -0.30 2.43 8.85
C ALA A 138 -0.43 1.78 7.47
N ARG A 139 0.22 0.63 7.25
CA ARG A 139 0.12 -0.15 6.02
C ARG A 139 -1.30 -0.69 5.82
N ASP A 140 -1.85 -1.32 6.84
CA ASP A 140 -3.18 -1.96 6.76
C ASP A 140 -4.27 -0.90 6.56
N LEU A 141 -4.12 0.24 7.25
CA LEU A 141 -4.99 1.40 7.06
C LEU A 141 -4.85 2.00 5.66
N ALA A 142 -3.62 2.17 5.16
CA ALA A 142 -3.35 2.65 3.81
C ALA A 142 -3.97 1.75 2.73
N ALA A 143 -3.89 0.43 2.91
CA ALA A 143 -4.52 -0.54 2.01
C ALA A 143 -6.04 -0.40 1.99
N ARG A 144 -6.67 -0.27 3.18
CA ARG A 144 -8.14 -0.11 3.30
C ARG A 144 -8.67 1.18 2.68
N ILE A 145 -7.92 2.28 2.77
CA ILE A 145 -8.34 3.57 2.18
C ILE A 145 -7.88 3.74 0.72
N GLY A 146 -7.33 2.68 0.10
CA GLY A 146 -7.03 2.62 -1.33
C GLY A 146 -5.74 3.33 -1.76
N ILE A 147 -4.77 3.52 -0.86
CA ILE A 147 -3.47 4.08 -1.22
C ILE A 147 -2.69 3.06 -2.06
N ARG A 148 -2.24 3.49 -3.24
CA ARG A 148 -1.50 2.66 -4.22
C ARG A 148 -0.24 1.99 -3.67
N ASN A 149 0.44 2.63 -2.72
CA ASN A 149 1.69 2.15 -2.13
C ASN A 149 1.58 2.07 -0.61
N ALA A 150 0.72 1.18 -0.11
CA ALA A 150 0.53 0.96 1.33
C ALA A 150 1.83 0.61 2.06
N GLU A 151 2.78 0.00 1.35
CA GLU A 151 4.08 -0.41 1.89
C GLU A 151 5.04 0.77 2.12
N GLU A 152 4.83 1.90 1.44
CA GLU A 152 5.53 3.14 1.75
C GLU A 152 5.02 3.76 3.05
N ALA A 153 3.73 3.57 3.39
CA ALA A 153 3.18 3.99 4.68
C ALA A 153 3.81 3.22 5.85
N PHE A 154 4.09 1.92 5.66
CA PHE A 154 4.84 1.12 6.63
C PHE A 154 6.21 1.73 6.95
N VAL A 155 7.03 1.97 5.91
CA VAL A 155 8.39 2.50 6.05
C VAL A 155 8.37 3.92 6.63
N CYS A 156 7.48 4.78 6.12
CA CYS A 156 7.31 6.14 6.60
C CYS A 156 6.94 6.20 8.09
N THR A 157 6.16 5.23 8.56
CA THR A 157 5.69 5.19 9.96
C THR A 157 6.72 4.55 10.88
N MET A 158 7.43 3.52 10.43
CA MET A 158 8.48 2.88 11.22
C MET A 158 9.54 3.88 11.69
N PHE A 159 9.96 4.79 10.80
CA PHE A 159 10.97 5.81 11.11
C PHE A 159 10.38 7.06 11.79
N HIS A 160 9.06 7.15 11.99
CA HIS A 160 8.40 8.33 12.55
C HIS A 160 9.00 8.76 13.90
N ASP A 161 9.20 7.81 14.83
CA ASP A 161 9.78 8.07 16.16
C ASP A 161 11.27 7.72 16.26
N LEU A 162 12.01 7.76 15.13
CA LEU A 162 13.43 7.39 15.07
C LEU A 162 14.29 8.11 16.11
N GLY A 163 14.11 9.42 16.33
CA GLY A 163 14.92 10.17 17.30
C GLY A 163 14.74 9.71 18.74
N LYS A 164 13.51 9.32 19.11
CA LYS A 164 13.20 8.75 20.43
C LYS A 164 13.84 7.38 20.59
N MET A 165 13.81 6.56 19.54
CA MET A 165 14.45 5.25 19.51
C MET A 165 15.96 5.36 19.65
N LEU A 166 16.60 6.24 18.87
CA LEU A 166 18.04 6.50 18.93
C LEU A 166 18.46 6.99 20.32
N THR A 167 17.67 7.85 20.95
CA THR A 167 17.98 8.31 22.31
C THR A 167 17.85 7.18 23.31
N THR A 168 16.77 6.39 23.23
CA THR A 168 16.55 5.25 24.13
C THR A 168 17.67 4.22 24.02
N PHE A 169 18.21 4.03 22.83
CA PHE A 169 19.27 3.07 22.55
C PHE A 169 20.68 3.60 22.94
N TYR A 170 21.10 4.71 22.36
CA TYR A 170 22.47 5.22 22.44
C TYR A 170 22.70 6.13 23.66
N LEU A 171 21.63 6.72 24.20
CA LEU A 171 21.65 7.69 25.29
C LEU A 171 20.68 7.28 26.42
N PRO A 172 20.78 6.05 26.97
CA PRO A 172 19.78 5.51 27.89
C PRO A 172 19.64 6.32 29.19
N GLN A 173 20.72 6.96 29.66
CA GLN A 173 20.68 7.81 30.85
C GLN A 173 19.83 9.06 30.61
N GLN A 174 20.02 9.71 29.46
CA GLN A 174 19.25 10.88 29.03
C GLN A 174 17.79 10.50 28.79
N ALA A 175 17.54 9.36 28.15
CA ALA A 175 16.19 8.84 27.93
C ALA A 175 15.43 8.66 29.25
N GLU A 176 16.07 8.13 30.30
CA GLU A 176 15.45 8.00 31.63
C GLU A 176 15.15 9.34 32.30
N ILE A 177 16.00 10.35 32.12
CA ILE A 177 15.76 11.71 32.62
C ILE A 177 14.54 12.32 31.91
N ILE A 178 14.48 12.19 30.59
CA ILE A 178 13.38 12.69 29.76
C ILE A 178 12.07 11.99 30.15
N LYS A 179 12.05 10.66 30.28
CA LYS A 179 10.88 9.90 30.74
C LYS A 179 10.38 10.37 32.10
N LYS A 180 11.29 10.61 33.06
CA LYS A 180 10.93 11.13 34.39
C LYS A 180 10.35 12.55 34.32
N ALA A 181 10.84 13.39 33.43
CA ALA A 181 10.30 14.72 33.20
C ALA A 181 8.89 14.67 32.59
N ILE A 182 8.67 13.78 31.62
CA ILE A 182 7.35 13.55 31.01
C ILE A 182 6.34 13.05 32.05
N ARG A 183 6.73 12.07 32.89
CA ARG A 183 5.88 11.60 34.01
C ARG A 183 5.52 12.69 35.02
N ARG A 184 6.27 13.79 35.07
CA ARG A 184 5.99 14.97 35.91
C ARG A 184 5.14 16.03 35.20
N GLY A 185 4.61 15.72 34.02
CA GLY A 185 3.71 16.58 33.26
C GLY A 185 4.40 17.55 32.29
N LYS A 186 5.71 17.38 32.02
CA LYS A 186 6.35 18.14 30.94
C LYS A 186 6.00 17.53 29.58
N ASP A 187 5.83 18.37 28.57
CA ASP A 187 5.69 17.94 27.19
C ASP A 187 7.00 17.27 26.68
N GLU A 188 6.85 16.29 25.78
CA GLU A 188 7.97 15.49 25.25
C GLU A 188 9.02 16.37 24.55
N THR A 189 8.57 17.37 23.79
CA THR A 189 9.44 18.29 23.04
C THR A 189 10.30 19.12 23.98
N SER A 190 9.72 19.75 25.00
CA SER A 190 10.48 20.54 25.98
C SER A 190 11.34 19.69 26.88
N ALA A 191 10.90 18.49 27.25
CA ALA A 191 11.69 17.55 28.04
C ALA A 191 12.93 17.07 27.29
N SER A 192 12.77 16.68 26.01
CA SER A 192 13.89 16.27 25.14
C SER A 192 14.82 17.45 24.83
N PHE A 193 14.29 18.62 24.51
CA PHE A 193 15.11 19.81 24.26
C PHE A 193 15.94 20.21 25.49
N ALA A 194 15.36 20.19 26.69
CA ALA A 194 16.06 20.55 27.92
C ALA A 194 17.24 19.61 28.23
N GLU A 195 17.12 18.32 27.94
CA GLU A 195 18.17 17.33 28.21
C GLU A 195 19.19 17.22 27.07
N LEU A 196 18.73 17.20 25.82
CA LEU A 196 19.53 16.88 24.64
C LEU A 196 20.01 18.12 23.86
N GLY A 197 19.37 19.29 24.06
CA GLY A 197 19.54 20.49 23.24
C GLY A 197 18.86 20.39 21.86
N ILE A 198 18.06 19.35 21.62
CA ILE A 198 17.36 19.06 20.37
C ILE A 198 16.13 18.20 20.69
N SER A 199 15.02 18.39 19.98
CA SER A 199 13.84 17.54 20.17
C SER A 199 14.04 16.15 19.53
N PHE A 200 13.21 15.16 19.92
CA PHE A 200 13.24 13.86 19.23
C PHE A 200 12.90 13.95 17.74
N GLU A 201 11.95 14.81 17.37
CA GLU A 201 11.58 15.05 15.97
C GLU A 201 12.76 15.61 15.17
N GLU A 202 13.42 16.65 15.69
CA GLU A 202 14.58 17.27 15.06
C GLU A 202 15.77 16.31 14.98
N LEU A 203 15.98 15.49 16.03
CA LEU A 203 17.02 14.47 16.06
C LEU A 203 16.78 13.38 15.02
N GLY A 204 15.54 12.88 14.93
CA GLY A 204 15.15 11.90 13.92
C GLY A 204 15.36 12.44 12.50
N ALA A 205 14.84 13.64 12.22
CA ALA A 205 14.98 14.26 10.90
C ALA A 205 16.44 14.55 10.54
N TYR A 206 17.26 14.96 11.51
CA TYR A 206 18.70 15.15 11.32
C TYR A 206 19.38 13.84 10.90
N MET A 207 19.07 12.74 11.61
CA MET A 207 19.66 11.43 11.32
C MET A 207 19.15 10.85 10.00
N GLY A 208 17.86 11.00 9.70
CA GLY A 208 17.29 10.59 8.41
C GLY A 208 17.94 11.29 7.22
N LYS A 209 18.29 12.58 7.37
CA LYS A 209 19.05 13.33 6.34
C LYS A 209 20.49 12.82 6.18
N GLU A 210 21.18 12.55 7.29
CA GLU A 210 22.53 11.97 7.27
C GLU A 210 22.53 10.57 6.63
N TRP A 211 21.42 9.83 6.78
CA TRP A 211 21.20 8.53 6.14
C TRP A 211 20.56 8.61 4.75
N HIS A 212 20.39 9.81 4.18
CA HIS A 212 19.83 10.02 2.85
C HIS A 212 18.44 9.40 2.62
N PHE A 213 17.55 9.48 3.63
CA PHE A 213 16.15 9.06 3.47
C PHE A 213 15.41 9.88 2.41
N SER A 214 14.35 9.30 1.83
CA SER A 214 13.50 9.99 0.86
C SER A 214 12.74 11.15 1.50
N ASP A 215 12.32 12.11 0.68
CA ASP A 215 11.48 13.22 1.13
C ASP A 215 10.17 12.72 1.74
N SER A 216 9.58 11.63 1.22
CA SER A 216 8.38 11.02 1.79
C SER A 216 8.57 10.55 3.24
N VAL A 217 9.69 9.87 3.54
CA VAL A 217 10.04 9.43 4.90
C VAL A 217 10.38 10.64 5.78
N LEU A 218 11.14 11.62 5.28
CA LEU A 218 11.47 12.82 6.06
C LEU A 218 10.22 13.66 6.36
N ASN A 219 9.26 13.73 5.42
CA ASN A 219 7.99 14.43 5.59
C ASN A 219 7.08 13.71 6.59
N SER A 220 7.04 12.38 6.59
CA SER A 220 6.22 11.59 7.50
C SER A 220 6.70 11.67 8.95
N MET A 221 7.98 11.92 9.20
CA MET A 221 8.56 12.10 10.54
C MET A 221 8.08 13.39 11.23
N ARG A 222 7.47 14.32 10.49
CA ARG A 222 6.99 15.60 11.05
C ARG A 222 5.72 15.40 11.85
N LYS A 223 5.74 15.78 13.13
CA LYS A 223 4.58 15.62 14.02
C LYS A 223 3.47 16.62 13.66
N ILE A 224 2.22 16.25 13.89
CA ILE A 224 1.06 17.15 13.79
C ILE A 224 0.66 17.55 15.21
N PRO A 225 0.67 18.86 15.55
CA PRO A 225 0.32 19.33 16.89
C PRO A 225 -1.04 18.80 17.34
N LYS A 226 -1.16 18.36 18.59
CA LYS A 226 -2.37 17.69 19.14
C LYS A 226 -3.65 18.55 19.02
N ASP A 227 -3.49 19.86 19.03
CA ASP A 227 -4.54 20.88 18.90
C ASP A 227 -4.82 21.29 17.44
N ALA A 228 -4.00 20.88 16.49
CA ALA A 228 -4.23 21.15 15.07
C ALA A 228 -5.29 20.23 14.49
N ALA A 229 -6.20 20.80 13.70
CA ALA A 229 -7.17 20.07 12.91
C ALA A 229 -6.45 19.28 11.79
N ILE A 230 -6.86 18.04 11.59
CA ILE A 230 -6.39 17.24 10.46
C ILE A 230 -7.26 17.58 9.25
N LEU A 231 -6.63 18.08 8.20
CA LEU A 231 -7.30 18.41 6.95
C LEU A 231 -7.26 17.21 5.99
N LYS A 232 -8.18 17.23 5.01
CA LYS A 232 -8.14 16.29 3.90
C LYS A 232 -6.80 16.45 3.16
N PRO A 233 -6.02 15.37 2.99
CA PRO A 233 -4.71 15.46 2.34
C PRO A 233 -4.86 15.90 0.88
N SER A 234 -4.03 16.84 0.47
CA SER A 234 -3.95 17.35 -0.90
C SER A 234 -2.92 16.61 -1.75
N SER A 235 -2.03 15.85 -1.10
CA SER A 235 -0.96 15.08 -1.73
C SER A 235 -0.74 13.73 -1.04
N ASN A 236 -0.07 12.81 -1.73
CA ASN A 236 0.32 11.52 -1.17
C ASN A 236 1.24 11.68 0.05
N ASP A 237 2.16 12.65 0.04
CA ASP A 237 3.08 12.91 1.15
C ASP A 237 2.34 13.38 2.41
N GLU A 238 1.32 14.23 2.25
CA GLU A 238 0.44 14.62 3.36
C GLU A 238 -0.36 13.45 3.90
N GLN A 239 -0.82 12.56 3.01
CA GLN A 239 -1.55 11.36 3.41
C GLN A 239 -0.67 10.37 4.19
N LEU A 240 0.56 10.14 3.72
CA LEU A 240 1.56 9.31 4.42
C LEU A 240 1.93 9.91 5.77
N ARG A 241 2.07 11.25 5.86
CA ARG A 241 2.29 11.95 7.13
C ARG A 241 1.11 11.77 8.09
N ASN A 242 -0.12 11.93 7.62
CA ASN A 242 -1.32 11.74 8.45
C ASN A 242 -1.41 10.31 8.98
N LEU A 243 -1.11 9.31 8.15
CA LEU A 243 -1.08 7.90 8.55
C LEU A 243 0.01 7.62 9.60
N ALA A 244 1.22 8.14 9.39
CA ALA A 244 2.33 7.95 10.33
C ALA A 244 2.03 8.56 11.70
N ASN A 245 1.45 9.77 11.72
CA ASN A 245 1.04 10.41 12.96
C ASN A 245 -0.10 9.64 13.64
N PHE A 246 -1.14 9.25 12.89
CA PHE A 246 -2.26 8.48 13.44
C PHE A 246 -1.81 7.17 14.07
N ALA A 247 -1.01 6.38 13.36
CA ALA A 247 -0.55 5.08 13.84
C ALA A 247 0.41 5.20 15.04
N SER A 248 1.30 6.20 15.05
CA SER A 248 2.17 6.49 16.21
C SER A 248 1.34 6.95 17.41
N GLU A 249 0.39 7.88 17.22
CA GLU A 249 -0.50 8.35 18.29
C GLU A 249 -1.37 7.21 18.85
N LEU A 250 -1.88 6.33 18.00
CA LEU A 250 -2.66 5.15 18.41
C LEU A 250 -1.82 4.22 19.30
N CYS A 251 -0.59 3.87 18.88
CA CYS A 251 0.31 3.06 19.68
C CYS A 251 0.72 3.77 20.99
N ALA A 252 0.87 5.10 20.98
CA ALA A 252 1.17 5.87 22.19
C ALA A 252 0.01 5.83 23.18
N ILE A 253 -1.24 6.02 22.73
CA ILE A 253 -2.44 5.89 23.58
C ILE A 253 -2.52 4.48 24.18
N ILE A 254 -2.27 3.43 23.39
CA ILE A 254 -2.27 2.04 23.87
C ILE A 254 -1.16 1.80 24.90
N ASN A 255 0.00 2.44 24.74
CA ASN A 255 1.09 2.31 25.71
C ASN A 255 0.87 3.14 26.98
N GLU A 256 0.12 4.24 26.91
CA GLU A 256 -0.19 5.09 28.07
C GLU A 256 -1.40 4.58 28.85
N THR A 257 -2.35 3.93 28.17
CA THR A 257 -3.49 3.27 28.82
C THR A 257 -3.02 2.05 29.61
N GLY A 258 -3.53 1.92 30.84
CA GLY A 258 -3.30 0.74 31.68
C GLY A 258 -4.11 -0.47 31.17
N ALA A 259 -4.42 -1.40 32.07
CA ALA A 259 -5.21 -2.60 31.75
C ALA A 259 -6.70 -2.33 31.40
N ALA A 260 -7.12 -1.07 31.28
CA ALA A 260 -8.46 -0.68 30.86
C ALA A 260 -8.35 0.26 29.65
N PRO A 261 -9.03 -0.03 28.53
CA PRO A 261 -8.95 0.80 27.33
C PRO A 261 -9.56 2.17 27.61
N ASN A 262 -8.83 3.23 27.32
CA ASN A 262 -9.39 4.58 27.28
C ASN A 262 -10.11 4.77 25.94
N ILE A 263 -11.27 4.11 25.82
CA ILE A 263 -12.14 4.15 24.63
C ILE A 263 -12.46 5.61 24.26
N GLU A 264 -12.54 6.50 25.26
CA GLU A 264 -12.76 7.94 25.06
C GLU A 264 -11.58 8.60 24.31
N GLU A 265 -10.34 8.30 24.69
CA GLU A 265 -9.16 8.82 23.97
C GLU A 265 -9.01 8.23 22.57
N LEU A 266 -9.30 6.94 22.40
CA LEU A 266 -9.30 6.29 21.08
C LEU A 266 -10.35 6.92 20.15
N THR A 267 -11.57 7.15 20.67
CA THR A 267 -12.64 7.80 19.92
C THR A 267 -12.25 9.24 19.54
N LYS A 268 -11.65 10.00 20.47
CA LYS A 268 -11.13 11.35 20.18
C LYS A 268 -10.08 11.34 19.06
N LEU A 269 -9.18 10.36 19.05
CA LEU A 269 -8.19 10.21 18.00
C LEU A 269 -8.87 9.91 16.65
N ILE A 270 -9.81 8.97 16.59
CA ILE A 270 -10.52 8.62 15.36
C ILE A 270 -11.28 9.82 14.80
N THR A 271 -12.04 10.53 15.64
CA THR A 271 -12.77 11.75 15.23
C THR A 271 -11.81 12.84 14.73
N ARG A 272 -10.63 12.99 15.35
CA ARG A 272 -9.64 13.98 14.90
C ARG A 272 -9.13 13.72 13.48
N TYR A 273 -9.04 12.46 13.06
CA TYR A 273 -8.51 12.07 11.74
C TYR A 273 -9.60 11.78 10.68
N GLU A 274 -10.89 11.90 11.02
CA GLU A 274 -12.03 11.58 10.15
C GLU A 274 -11.98 12.30 8.78
N ASN A 275 -11.55 13.57 8.76
CA ASN A 275 -11.42 14.34 7.52
C ASN A 275 -10.28 13.85 6.60
N SER A 276 -9.30 13.13 7.14
CA SER A 276 -8.20 12.54 6.37
C SER A 276 -8.58 11.16 5.84
N PHE A 277 -9.16 10.32 6.70
CA PHE A 277 -9.67 9.01 6.32
C PHE A 277 -10.87 8.65 7.20
N PRO A 278 -12.07 8.48 6.63
CA PRO A 278 -13.25 8.10 7.40
C PRO A 278 -13.15 6.62 7.79
N ILE A 279 -12.94 6.35 9.07
CA ILE A 279 -12.81 5.00 9.64
C ILE A 279 -13.54 4.91 10.98
N SER A 280 -14.06 3.73 11.30
CA SER A 280 -14.77 3.46 12.55
C SER A 280 -13.87 2.77 13.58
N VAL A 281 -14.34 2.70 14.84
CA VAL A 281 -13.63 2.03 15.94
C VAL A 281 -13.47 0.54 15.65
N GLU A 282 -14.49 -0.09 15.04
CA GLU A 282 -14.50 -1.51 14.69
C GLU A 282 -13.42 -1.81 13.64
N VAL A 283 -13.28 -0.95 12.62
CA VAL A 283 -12.22 -1.09 11.60
C VAL A 283 -10.83 -0.97 12.23
N ILE A 284 -10.65 -0.08 13.21
CA ILE A 284 -9.39 0.04 13.95
C ILE A 284 -9.11 -1.21 14.78
N ALA A 285 -10.12 -1.79 15.44
CA ALA A 285 -9.97 -3.03 16.19
C ALA A 285 -9.55 -4.19 15.27
N GLU A 286 -10.18 -4.33 14.10
CA GLU A 286 -9.79 -5.34 13.09
C GLU A 286 -8.34 -5.16 12.61
N ILE A 287 -7.91 -3.91 12.36
CA ILE A 287 -6.52 -3.61 11.96
C ILE A 287 -5.56 -3.99 13.08
N LEU A 288 -5.86 -3.61 14.32
CA LEU A 288 -5.02 -3.93 15.48
C LEU A 288 -4.91 -5.44 15.70
N GLU A 289 -5.99 -6.19 15.56
CA GLU A 289 -6.01 -7.66 15.66
C GLU A 289 -5.17 -8.28 14.55
N THR A 290 -5.38 -7.88 13.29
CA THR A 290 -4.60 -8.39 12.14
C THR A 290 -3.11 -8.10 12.29
N SER A 291 -2.76 -6.86 12.66
CA SER A 291 -1.38 -6.43 12.87
C SER A 291 -0.70 -7.16 14.06
N LEU A 292 -1.46 -7.50 15.12
CA LEU A 292 -0.97 -8.28 16.26
C LEU A 292 -0.75 -9.75 15.88
N GLU A 293 -1.64 -10.36 15.11
CA GLU A 293 -1.46 -11.72 14.58
C GLU A 293 -0.21 -11.84 13.71
N GLU A 294 0.05 -10.83 12.86
CA GLU A 294 1.29 -10.77 12.07
C GLU A 294 2.52 -10.73 12.98
N MET A 295 2.48 -9.92 14.04
CA MET A 295 3.55 -9.86 15.04
C MET A 295 3.77 -11.18 15.78
N ALA A 296 2.70 -11.83 16.23
CA ALA A 296 2.76 -13.13 16.87
C ALA A 296 3.37 -14.18 15.94
N GLY A 297 3.02 -14.13 14.65
CA GLY A 297 3.63 -14.95 13.59
C GLY A 297 5.14 -14.74 13.43
N TYR A 298 5.66 -13.52 13.68
CA TYR A 298 7.11 -13.27 13.75
C TYR A 298 7.74 -13.79 15.07
N SER A 299 6.99 -13.85 16.18
CA SER A 299 7.50 -14.31 17.49
C SER A 299 7.71 -15.82 17.57
N GLU A 300 6.71 -16.60 17.17
CA GLU A 300 6.70 -18.07 17.33
C GLU A 300 7.85 -18.74 16.58
N GLU A 301 8.23 -18.21 15.42
CA GLU A 301 9.29 -18.78 14.58
C GLU A 301 10.69 -18.37 15.03
N PHE A 302 10.83 -17.27 15.79
CA PHE A 302 12.12 -16.67 16.10
C PHE A 302 12.51 -16.71 17.57
N LYS A 303 11.65 -17.24 18.45
CA LYS A 303 11.82 -17.17 19.92
C LYS A 303 11.90 -15.73 20.46
N ALA A 304 11.59 -14.74 19.63
CA ALA A 304 11.42 -13.35 20.02
C ALA A 304 10.37 -13.31 21.12
N LYS A 305 10.81 -12.95 22.33
CA LYS A 305 9.97 -12.88 23.53
C LYS A 305 9.02 -11.68 23.49
N LEU A 306 8.12 -11.65 22.51
CA LEU A 306 7.05 -10.64 22.41
C LEU A 306 6.12 -10.72 23.62
N ASP A 307 6.00 -11.90 24.24
CA ASP A 307 5.32 -12.13 25.52
C ASP A 307 5.89 -11.30 26.69
N GLN A 308 7.14 -10.81 26.55
CA GLN A 308 7.80 -9.98 27.57
C GLN A 308 7.69 -8.48 27.29
N SER A 309 7.05 -8.08 26.18
CA SER A 309 6.80 -6.67 25.87
C SER A 309 5.62 -6.14 26.67
N PRO A 310 5.82 -5.10 27.51
CA PRO A 310 4.72 -4.42 28.19
C PRO A 310 3.70 -3.83 27.21
N PHE A 311 4.13 -3.37 26.03
CA PHE A 311 3.25 -2.85 25.00
C PHE A 311 2.30 -3.92 24.44
N ILE A 312 2.82 -5.11 24.06
CA ILE A 312 1.99 -6.20 23.54
C ILE A 312 0.94 -6.64 24.57
N ALA A 313 1.32 -6.75 25.84
CA ALA A 313 0.37 -7.10 26.90
C ALA A 313 -0.78 -6.08 27.03
N LYS A 314 -0.50 -4.77 26.88
CA LYS A 314 -1.54 -3.73 26.89
C LYS A 314 -2.41 -3.79 25.64
N LEU A 315 -1.81 -3.98 24.46
CA LEU A 315 -2.53 -4.11 23.20
C LEU A 315 -3.52 -5.29 23.23
N THR A 316 -3.09 -6.46 23.70
CA THR A 316 -3.97 -7.63 23.88
C THR A 316 -5.14 -7.31 24.82
N ALA A 317 -4.87 -6.66 25.96
CA ALA A 317 -5.92 -6.25 26.90
C ALA A 317 -6.90 -5.24 26.28
N VAL A 318 -6.45 -4.34 25.40
CA VAL A 318 -7.35 -3.42 24.67
C VAL A 318 -8.26 -4.21 23.73
N LEU A 319 -7.73 -5.15 22.96
CA LEU A 319 -8.51 -5.96 22.01
C LEU A 319 -9.57 -6.84 22.72
N GLU A 320 -9.22 -7.47 23.84
CA GLU A 320 -10.16 -8.27 24.63
C GLU A 320 -11.36 -7.47 25.16
N ASN A 321 -11.15 -6.19 25.50
CA ASN A 321 -12.20 -5.31 26.01
C ASN A 321 -13.06 -4.67 24.91
N VAL A 322 -12.58 -4.63 23.66
CA VAL A 322 -13.36 -4.13 22.52
C VAL A 322 -14.34 -5.20 21.99
N GLN A 323 -14.11 -6.49 22.26
CA GLN A 323 -14.94 -7.61 21.81
C GLN A 323 -16.26 -7.83 22.60
N ILE A 324 -16.78 -6.85 23.35
CA ILE A 324 -18.07 -6.97 24.06
C ILE A 324 -19.12 -6.05 23.42
N ASP A 325 -19.78 -6.50 22.35
CA ASP A 325 -21.24 -6.39 22.15
C ASP A 325 -21.71 -7.24 20.93
N ASP A 326 -21.75 -8.56 21.09
CA ASP A 326 -22.21 -9.51 20.06
C ASP A 326 -23.75 -9.67 20.05
N THR A 327 -24.49 -8.67 20.54
CA THR A 327 -25.97 -8.72 20.69
C THR A 327 -26.68 -7.44 20.26
N LEU A 328 -26.51 -7.02 19.00
CA LEU A 328 -27.50 -6.12 18.37
C LEU A 328 -27.85 -6.62 16.96
N GLU A 329 -29.12 -7.03 16.83
CA GLU A 329 -29.77 -7.32 15.56
C GLU A 329 -29.67 -6.09 14.63
N TYR A 330 -29.09 -6.27 13.44
CA TYR A 330 -29.15 -5.24 12.40
C TYR A 330 -30.54 -5.25 11.75
N GLU A 331 -31.42 -4.35 12.21
CA GLU A 331 -32.56 -3.89 11.43
C GLU A 331 -32.08 -3.18 10.16
N THR A 332 -32.68 -3.58 9.04
CA THR A 332 -32.51 -2.99 7.72
C THR A 332 -33.12 -1.59 7.68
N ILE A 333 -32.34 -0.56 7.37
CA ILE A 333 -32.86 0.73 6.93
C ILE A 333 -32.30 1.09 5.55
N SER A 334 -33.22 1.13 4.60
CA SER A 334 -33.09 1.70 3.25
C SER A 334 -33.11 3.24 3.32
N PRO A 335 -32.32 3.97 2.53
CA PRO A 335 -32.60 5.37 2.25
C PRO A 335 -33.20 5.52 0.85
N ALA A 336 -34.52 5.72 0.82
CA ALA A 336 -35.23 6.37 -0.28
C ALA A 336 -36.11 7.48 0.32
N ASP A 337 -35.97 8.67 -0.27
CA ASP A 337 -36.89 9.83 -0.27
C ASP A 337 -37.01 10.64 1.04
N SER A 338 -36.77 11.96 1.11
CA SER A 338 -37.01 13.07 0.15
C SER A 338 -36.50 14.40 0.80
N ILE A 339 -36.36 15.62 0.21
CA ILE A 339 -37.12 16.38 -0.81
C ILE A 339 -36.21 17.46 -1.45
N MET A 340 -36.49 17.77 -2.73
CA MET A 340 -35.92 18.82 -3.61
C MET A 340 -36.37 20.27 -3.35
N ALA A 341 -35.58 21.25 -3.79
CA ALA A 341 -35.96 22.50 -4.51
C ALA A 341 -34.68 23.34 -4.73
N ASP A 342 -34.30 23.97 -5.85
CA ASP A 342 -34.72 24.14 -7.25
C ASP A 342 -33.40 24.53 -8.00
N VAL A 343 -32.94 23.87 -9.06
CA VAL A 343 -33.28 23.98 -10.49
C VAL A 343 -33.26 25.41 -11.07
N ASN A 344 -32.29 25.64 -11.99
CA ASN A 344 -32.19 26.65 -13.06
C ASN A 344 -31.56 28.04 -12.81
N SER A 345 -30.33 28.20 -13.29
CA SER A 345 -30.04 29.08 -14.45
C SER A 345 -28.82 28.53 -15.21
N LEU A 346 -29.06 27.75 -16.27
CA LEU A 346 -28.91 28.17 -17.67
C LEU A 346 -27.45 28.29 -18.14
N LEU A 347 -27.10 27.35 -19.01
CA LEU A 347 -26.12 27.48 -20.09
C LEU A 347 -26.37 28.79 -20.85
N GLU A 348 -25.31 29.57 -21.10
CA GLU A 348 -24.82 29.89 -22.45
C GLU A 348 -23.66 30.91 -22.39
N ALA A 349 -22.63 30.58 -23.18
CA ALA A 349 -21.76 31.47 -23.95
C ALA A 349 -20.59 32.23 -23.28
N GLU A 350 -19.45 32.02 -23.95
CA GLU A 350 -18.35 32.96 -24.25
C GLU A 350 -17.22 33.14 -23.23
N ASP A 351 -16.07 32.57 -23.62
CA ASP A 351 -14.73 33.16 -23.59
C ASP A 351 -14.47 34.24 -22.53
N ASP A 352 -13.68 33.90 -21.51
CA ASP A 352 -12.73 34.86 -20.96
C ASP A 352 -11.49 34.16 -20.38
N ASP A 353 -10.34 34.62 -20.86
CA ASP A 353 -8.99 34.18 -20.55
C ASP A 353 -8.65 34.43 -19.08
N GLY A 354 -8.04 33.45 -18.43
CA GLY A 354 -7.56 33.65 -17.05
C GLY A 354 -6.98 32.43 -16.35
N LEU A 355 -6.23 31.57 -17.04
CA LEU A 355 -5.39 30.57 -16.39
C LEU A 355 -3.96 30.72 -16.90
N SER A 356 -3.03 30.88 -15.95
CA SER A 356 -1.61 31.10 -16.18
C SER A 356 -0.97 29.98 -16.99
N GLU A 357 -0.23 30.36 -18.03
CA GLU A 357 0.48 29.51 -19.01
C GLU A 357 1.44 28.46 -18.41
N GLU A 358 1.71 28.49 -17.10
CA GLU A 358 2.65 27.57 -16.43
C GLU A 358 2.02 26.22 -16.01
N GLU A 359 0.71 26.13 -15.80
CA GLU A 359 0.03 24.87 -15.38
C GLU A 359 -0.33 23.93 -16.56
N GLU A 360 -0.56 24.46 -17.76
CA GLU A 360 -0.81 23.64 -18.95
C GLU A 360 0.48 22.96 -19.47
N VAL A 361 1.63 23.64 -19.37
CA VAL A 361 2.91 23.10 -19.87
C VAL A 361 3.41 21.93 -19.01
N HIS A 362 3.22 21.98 -17.69
CA HIS A 362 3.63 20.89 -16.80
C HIS A 362 2.77 19.62 -16.96
N THR A 363 1.45 19.77 -17.14
CA THR A 363 0.53 18.64 -17.29
C THR A 363 0.64 17.95 -18.66
N GLU A 364 0.93 18.68 -19.75
CA GLU A 364 1.20 18.07 -21.07
C GLU A 364 2.52 17.30 -21.11
N VAL A 365 3.59 17.84 -20.52
CA VAL A 365 4.91 17.18 -20.51
C VAL A 365 4.85 15.87 -19.72
N ASP A 366 4.14 15.85 -18.59
CA ASP A 366 4.00 14.64 -17.78
C ASP A 366 3.04 13.62 -18.40
N LYS A 367 1.94 14.05 -19.02
CA LYS A 367 1.08 13.18 -19.85
C LYS A 367 1.85 12.59 -21.04
N LYS A 368 2.71 13.37 -21.70
CA LYS A 368 3.56 12.91 -22.80
C LYS A 368 4.61 11.89 -22.33
N LYS A 369 5.26 12.13 -21.18
CA LYS A 369 6.19 11.16 -20.56
C LYS A 369 5.48 9.86 -20.17
N GLN A 370 4.28 9.94 -19.59
CA GLN A 370 3.46 8.77 -19.26
C GLN A 370 3.07 7.97 -20.52
N ARG A 371 2.68 8.67 -21.61
CA ARG A 371 2.38 8.04 -22.91
C ARG A 371 3.59 7.30 -23.50
N MET A 372 4.75 7.95 -23.52
CA MET A 372 5.99 7.30 -24.02
C MET A 372 6.37 6.08 -23.18
N ARG A 373 6.22 6.15 -21.85
CA ARG A 373 6.47 5.00 -20.97
C ARG A 373 5.49 3.85 -21.22
N ALA A 374 4.20 4.15 -21.36
CA ALA A 374 3.17 3.16 -21.68
C ALA A 374 3.47 2.48 -23.02
N GLU A 375 3.87 3.26 -24.04
CA GLU A 375 4.26 2.74 -25.35
C GLU A 375 5.46 1.80 -25.27
N GLU A 376 6.49 2.18 -24.52
CA GLU A 376 7.69 1.37 -24.33
C GLU A 376 7.37 0.03 -23.63
N ILE A 377 6.51 0.04 -22.60
CA ILE A 377 6.07 -1.17 -21.89
C ILE A 377 5.31 -2.10 -22.85
N LEU A 378 4.37 -1.55 -23.63
CA LEU A 378 3.59 -2.34 -24.57
C LEU A 378 4.47 -2.94 -25.67
N LEU A 379 5.35 -2.16 -26.28
CA LEU A 379 6.24 -2.62 -27.35
C LEU A 379 7.20 -3.71 -26.87
N LYS A 380 7.91 -3.48 -25.76
CA LYS A 380 8.79 -4.50 -25.17
C LYS A 380 8.03 -5.73 -24.71
N GLY A 381 6.83 -5.53 -24.17
CA GLY A 381 5.93 -6.60 -23.79
C GLY A 381 5.56 -7.48 -24.99
N ILE A 382 5.10 -6.87 -26.09
CA ILE A 382 4.78 -7.58 -27.34
C ILE A 382 5.99 -8.38 -27.83
N GLU A 383 7.19 -7.77 -27.88
CA GLU A 383 8.41 -8.46 -28.31
C GLU A 383 8.74 -9.68 -27.43
N ASN A 384 8.64 -9.52 -26.11
CA ASN A 384 8.89 -10.61 -25.14
C ASN A 384 7.87 -11.74 -25.25
N ILE A 385 6.62 -11.42 -25.52
CA ILE A 385 5.56 -12.41 -25.76
C ILE A 385 5.81 -13.16 -27.08
N THR A 386 6.16 -12.45 -28.15
CA THR A 386 6.51 -13.07 -29.44
C THR A 386 7.69 -14.03 -29.31
N LYS A 387 8.75 -13.64 -28.60
CA LYS A 387 9.88 -14.53 -28.27
C LYS A 387 9.45 -15.72 -27.43
N SER A 388 8.62 -15.49 -26.42
CA SER A 388 8.12 -16.55 -25.53
C SER A 388 7.24 -17.58 -26.23
N MET A 389 6.50 -17.18 -27.28
CA MET A 389 5.69 -18.09 -28.10
C MET A 389 6.51 -19.03 -28.98
N LEU A 390 7.76 -18.66 -29.32
CA LEU A 390 8.71 -19.58 -29.98
C LEU A 390 9.31 -20.60 -28.99
N GLY A 391 9.15 -20.37 -27.69
CA GLY A 391 9.57 -21.28 -26.61
C GLY A 391 8.51 -22.31 -26.21
N ASN A 392 8.82 -23.14 -25.22
CA ASN A 392 7.93 -24.21 -24.71
C ASN A 392 6.99 -23.76 -23.57
N LYS A 393 6.62 -22.47 -23.50
CA LYS A 393 5.73 -21.97 -22.43
C LYS A 393 4.29 -22.42 -22.62
N SER A 394 3.57 -22.62 -21.51
CA SER A 394 2.15 -22.98 -21.52
C SER A 394 1.26 -21.80 -21.92
N PHE A 395 0.05 -22.09 -22.41
CA PHE A 395 -0.94 -21.05 -22.75
C PHE A 395 -1.28 -20.17 -21.54
N ASP A 396 -1.48 -20.78 -20.37
CA ASP A 396 -1.82 -20.05 -19.15
C ASP A 396 -0.68 -19.10 -18.73
N GLU A 397 0.60 -19.48 -18.94
CA GLU A 397 1.74 -18.56 -18.72
C GLU A 397 1.75 -17.39 -19.71
N LEU A 398 1.52 -17.66 -21.00
CA LEU A 398 1.47 -16.60 -22.02
C LEU A 398 0.34 -15.61 -21.75
N LEU A 399 -0.86 -16.12 -21.43
CA LEU A 399 -2.02 -15.31 -21.08
C LEU A 399 -1.72 -14.44 -19.86
N ARG A 400 -1.10 -14.99 -18.82
CA ARG A 400 -0.70 -14.25 -17.62
C ARG A 400 0.24 -13.09 -17.94
N MET A 401 1.29 -13.35 -18.74
CA MET A 401 2.23 -12.30 -19.13
C MET A 401 1.53 -11.20 -19.95
N ILE A 402 0.63 -11.56 -20.86
CA ILE A 402 -0.10 -10.57 -21.69
C ILE A 402 -0.97 -9.66 -20.82
N LEU A 403 -1.80 -10.23 -19.93
CA LEU A 403 -2.67 -9.43 -19.08
C LEU A 403 -1.88 -8.56 -18.08
N ASP A 404 -0.73 -9.03 -17.59
CA ASP A 404 0.17 -8.23 -16.73
C ASP A 404 0.75 -7.02 -17.48
N ILE A 405 1.17 -7.21 -18.73
CA ILE A 405 1.63 -6.09 -19.58
C ILE A 405 0.51 -5.07 -19.76
N MET A 406 -0.71 -5.52 -20.06
CA MET A 406 -1.87 -4.62 -20.21
C MET A 406 -2.15 -3.86 -18.92
N TYR A 407 -2.13 -4.54 -17.77
CA TYR A 407 -2.37 -3.97 -16.45
C TYR A 407 -1.36 -2.84 -16.12
N ARG A 408 -0.06 -3.11 -16.30
CA ARG A 408 1.01 -2.16 -15.97
C ARG A 408 1.12 -1.00 -16.95
N ALA A 409 0.88 -1.22 -18.24
CA ALA A 409 1.14 -0.23 -19.27
C ALA A 409 0.27 1.03 -19.15
N LEU A 410 -1.00 0.88 -18.79
CA LEU A 410 -1.98 1.97 -18.79
C LEU A 410 -2.59 2.27 -17.42
N GLY A 411 -2.12 1.56 -16.38
CA GLY A 411 -2.57 1.73 -15.01
C GLY A 411 -4.06 1.43 -14.84
N PHE A 412 -4.54 0.34 -15.44
CA PHE A 412 -5.90 -0.13 -15.19
C PHE A 412 -6.06 -0.52 -13.73
N SER A 413 -7.25 -0.32 -13.17
CA SER A 413 -7.60 -0.79 -11.83
C SER A 413 -7.74 -2.29 -11.80
N ARG A 414 -8.32 -2.88 -12.85
CA ARG A 414 -8.40 -4.32 -13.08
C ARG A 414 -8.16 -4.65 -14.55
N VAL A 415 -7.54 -5.80 -14.82
CA VAL A 415 -7.49 -6.45 -16.13
C VAL A 415 -7.80 -7.92 -15.94
N MET A 416 -8.76 -8.47 -16.69
CA MET A 416 -9.22 -9.85 -16.50
C MET A 416 -9.49 -10.52 -17.85
N PHE A 417 -9.16 -11.79 -17.96
CA PHE A 417 -9.65 -12.66 -19.02
C PHE A 417 -10.85 -13.47 -18.51
N ALA A 418 -11.96 -13.36 -19.25
CA ALA A 418 -13.17 -14.14 -19.04
C ALA A 418 -13.35 -15.12 -20.22
N ILE A 419 -13.78 -16.34 -19.93
CA ILE A 419 -13.90 -17.42 -20.91
C ILE A 419 -15.30 -18.00 -20.92
N LYS A 420 -15.77 -18.45 -22.08
CA LYS A 420 -16.99 -19.24 -22.19
C LYS A 420 -16.80 -20.59 -21.49
N SER A 421 -17.77 -20.97 -20.68
CA SER A 421 -17.83 -22.30 -20.09
C SER A 421 -18.07 -23.36 -21.18
N PRO A 422 -17.34 -24.50 -21.19
CA PRO A 422 -17.63 -25.59 -22.10
C PRO A 422 -18.88 -26.39 -21.68
N LYS A 423 -19.34 -26.25 -20.43
CA LYS A 423 -20.45 -27.03 -19.85
C LYS A 423 -21.79 -26.31 -19.85
N SER A 424 -21.78 -24.98 -19.97
CA SER A 424 -22.96 -24.13 -19.83
C SER A 424 -22.82 -22.88 -20.69
N PRO A 425 -23.91 -22.28 -21.19
CA PRO A 425 -23.88 -21.08 -22.02
C PRO A 425 -23.66 -19.83 -21.15
N ILE A 426 -22.57 -19.81 -20.39
CA ILE A 426 -22.17 -18.70 -19.52
C ILE A 426 -20.74 -18.28 -19.84
N VAL A 427 -20.44 -17.02 -19.59
CA VAL A 427 -19.08 -16.52 -19.47
C VAL A 427 -18.72 -16.41 -18.01
N ILE A 428 -17.52 -16.85 -17.65
CA ILE A 428 -16.97 -16.75 -16.31
C ILE A 428 -15.62 -16.04 -16.34
N GLY A 429 -15.36 -15.20 -15.35
CA GLY A 429 -14.01 -14.74 -15.06
C GLY A 429 -13.10 -15.96 -14.83
N ARG A 430 -11.91 -15.95 -15.43
CA ARG A 430 -10.94 -17.05 -15.26
C ARG A 430 -9.68 -16.59 -14.55
N TYR A 431 -9.16 -15.44 -14.96
CA TYR A 431 -7.87 -14.95 -14.47
C TYR A 431 -7.76 -13.45 -14.67
N GLY A 432 -7.02 -12.74 -13.82
CA GLY A 432 -6.83 -11.30 -13.95
C GLY A 432 -5.82 -10.74 -12.94
N PHE A 433 -5.62 -9.43 -13.03
CA PHE A 433 -4.81 -8.59 -12.14
C PHE A 433 -5.61 -7.37 -11.71
N GLY A 434 -5.29 -6.82 -10.53
CA GLY A 434 -5.85 -5.57 -10.05
C GLY A 434 -6.63 -5.69 -8.75
N ASN A 435 -7.30 -4.60 -8.38
CA ASN A 435 -8.00 -4.47 -7.10
C ASN A 435 -9.15 -5.49 -6.98
N ASP A 436 -9.28 -6.15 -5.84
CA ASP A 436 -10.35 -7.13 -5.54
C ASP A 436 -10.56 -8.19 -6.63
N ILE A 437 -9.49 -8.53 -7.38
CA ILE A 437 -9.64 -9.30 -8.62
C ILE A 437 -10.21 -10.70 -8.39
N ASP A 438 -9.95 -11.32 -7.24
CA ASP A 438 -10.51 -12.63 -6.90
C ASP A 438 -12.01 -12.58 -6.65
N TYR A 439 -12.49 -11.56 -5.92
CA TYR A 439 -13.92 -11.31 -5.74
C TYR A 439 -14.56 -11.00 -7.09
N PHE A 440 -13.92 -10.13 -7.88
CA PHE A 440 -14.41 -9.74 -9.19
C PHE A 440 -14.51 -10.96 -10.12
N ILE A 441 -13.47 -11.78 -10.26
CA ILE A 441 -13.46 -13.00 -11.09
C ILE A 441 -14.58 -13.96 -10.68
N ARG A 442 -14.79 -14.19 -9.38
CA ARG A 442 -15.80 -15.14 -8.89
C ARG A 442 -17.22 -14.68 -9.19
N ASN A 443 -17.46 -13.38 -9.13
CA ASN A 443 -18.79 -12.79 -9.34
C ASN A 443 -19.00 -12.29 -10.77
N PHE A 444 -17.94 -12.23 -11.58
CA PHE A 444 -18.01 -11.89 -13.00
C PHE A 444 -18.50 -13.10 -13.78
N GLN A 445 -19.82 -13.23 -13.83
CA GLN A 445 -20.49 -14.29 -14.56
C GLN A 445 -21.76 -13.74 -15.21
N PHE A 446 -21.99 -14.08 -16.48
CA PHE A 446 -23.22 -13.74 -17.17
C PHE A 446 -23.62 -14.83 -18.17
N ALA A 447 -24.92 -14.93 -18.43
CA ALA A 447 -25.47 -15.85 -19.42
C ALA A 447 -25.22 -15.32 -20.83
N ILE A 448 -24.89 -16.23 -21.74
CA ILE A 448 -24.78 -15.95 -23.17
C ILE A 448 -26.20 -15.97 -23.75
N ASP A 449 -26.71 -14.78 -24.05
CA ASP A 449 -28.05 -14.56 -24.57
C ASP A 449 -27.99 -13.68 -25.82
N ARG A 450 -28.41 -14.24 -26.96
CA ARG A 450 -28.44 -13.53 -28.26
C ARG A 450 -29.61 -12.56 -28.40
N SER A 451 -30.59 -12.62 -27.49
CA SER A 451 -31.70 -11.68 -27.43
C SER A 451 -31.44 -10.50 -26.48
N SER A 452 -30.31 -10.53 -25.76
CA SER A 452 -29.91 -9.45 -24.87
C SER A 452 -29.26 -8.31 -25.66
N ASP A 453 -29.72 -7.08 -25.40
CA ASP A 453 -29.15 -5.85 -25.97
C ASP A 453 -27.95 -5.32 -25.16
N ASP A 454 -27.39 -6.14 -24.27
CA ASP A 454 -26.29 -5.73 -23.41
C ASP A 454 -24.91 -5.79 -24.10
N VAL A 455 -24.03 -4.88 -23.66
CA VAL A 455 -22.70 -4.69 -24.25
C VAL A 455 -21.80 -5.94 -24.15
N PHE A 456 -21.96 -6.78 -23.11
CA PHE A 456 -21.14 -7.97 -22.94
C PHE A 456 -21.55 -9.07 -23.93
N ASN A 457 -22.85 -9.30 -24.12
CA ASN A 457 -23.35 -10.21 -25.15
C ASN A 457 -23.06 -9.69 -26.57
N ALA A 458 -23.21 -8.39 -26.80
CA ALA A 458 -22.88 -7.77 -28.10
C ALA A 458 -21.41 -7.97 -28.50
N VAL A 459 -20.45 -7.82 -27.58
CA VAL A 459 -19.00 -8.06 -27.84
C VAL A 459 -18.71 -9.52 -28.19
N LEU A 460 -19.42 -10.47 -27.56
CA LEU A 460 -19.25 -11.90 -27.84
C LEU A 460 -19.87 -12.31 -29.18
N GLU A 461 -20.98 -11.69 -29.58
CA GLU A 461 -21.66 -11.98 -30.84
C GLU A 461 -20.98 -11.32 -32.04
N GLN A 462 -20.71 -10.01 -31.92
CA GLN A 462 -20.14 -9.22 -33.01
C GLN A 462 -18.62 -9.42 -33.16
N GLY A 463 -17.94 -9.92 -32.12
CA GLY A 463 -16.49 -10.11 -32.15
C GLY A 463 -15.69 -8.80 -32.14
N SER A 464 -16.33 -7.68 -31.78
CA SER A 464 -15.74 -6.33 -31.84
C SER A 464 -15.33 -5.83 -30.46
N ASP A 465 -14.26 -5.04 -30.42
CA ASP A 465 -13.80 -4.40 -29.19
C ASP A 465 -14.66 -3.18 -28.85
N VAL A 466 -14.92 -2.97 -27.56
CA VAL A 466 -15.68 -1.83 -27.04
C VAL A 466 -14.86 -1.10 -25.98
N ILE A 467 -14.93 0.22 -26.00
CA ILE A 467 -14.41 1.09 -24.92
C ILE A 467 -15.56 1.97 -24.46
N ILE A 468 -15.94 1.84 -23.20
CA ILE A 468 -16.95 2.65 -22.53
C ILE A 468 -16.23 3.74 -21.74
N ARG A 469 -16.24 4.97 -22.27
CA ARG A 469 -15.59 6.14 -21.63
C ARG A 469 -16.35 6.67 -20.40
N SER A 470 -17.66 6.44 -20.36
CA SER A 470 -18.53 6.72 -19.22
C SER A 470 -19.75 5.81 -19.27
N ILE A 471 -20.09 5.15 -18.15
CA ILE A 471 -21.32 4.38 -18.01
C ILE A 471 -22.58 5.24 -17.98
N HIS A 472 -22.43 6.55 -17.76
CA HIS A 472 -23.52 7.51 -17.66
C HIS A 472 -23.88 8.13 -19.02
N ASP A 473 -23.13 7.84 -20.09
CA ASP A 473 -23.45 8.34 -21.43
C ASP A 473 -24.82 7.77 -21.89
N PRO A 474 -25.81 8.62 -22.20
CA PRO A 474 -27.16 8.20 -22.59
C PRO A 474 -27.22 7.22 -23.77
N ARG A 475 -26.18 7.19 -24.62
CA ARG A 475 -26.12 6.31 -25.79
C ARG A 475 -25.79 4.86 -25.45
N VAL A 476 -25.16 4.61 -24.31
CA VAL A 476 -24.68 3.27 -23.91
C VAL A 476 -25.19 2.82 -22.54
N SER A 477 -25.68 3.73 -21.70
CA SER A 477 -26.11 3.45 -20.32
C SER A 477 -27.21 2.38 -20.22
N ALA A 478 -28.10 2.32 -21.22
CA ALA A 478 -29.16 1.32 -21.33
C ALA A 478 -28.63 -0.09 -21.67
N SER A 479 -27.47 -0.18 -22.35
CA SER A 479 -26.83 -1.44 -22.72
C SER A 479 -25.88 -1.99 -21.65
N ILE A 480 -25.72 -1.31 -20.51
CA ILE A 480 -24.87 -1.77 -19.41
C ILE A 480 -25.72 -2.53 -18.39
N PRO A 481 -25.47 -3.83 -18.18
CA PRO A 481 -26.25 -4.64 -17.25
C PRO A 481 -26.19 -4.17 -15.80
N GLU A 482 -27.32 -4.30 -15.09
CA GLU A 482 -27.41 -3.99 -13.67
C GLU A 482 -26.52 -4.89 -12.79
N TRP A 483 -26.32 -6.16 -13.17
CA TRP A 483 -25.39 -7.04 -12.46
C TRP A 483 -23.97 -6.48 -12.48
N TYR A 484 -23.57 -5.89 -13.60
CA TYR A 484 -22.24 -5.33 -13.78
C TYR A 484 -22.08 -4.01 -13.01
N LYS A 485 -23.08 -3.11 -13.06
CA LYS A 485 -23.04 -1.84 -12.30
C LYS A 485 -22.85 -2.09 -10.80
N ARG A 486 -23.55 -3.08 -10.24
CA ARG A 486 -23.41 -3.47 -8.83
C ARG A 486 -22.05 -4.09 -8.51
N LEU A 487 -21.52 -4.92 -9.41
CA LEU A 487 -20.27 -5.64 -9.23
C LEU A 487 -19.06 -4.71 -9.34
N ALA A 488 -19.02 -3.88 -10.38
CA ALA A 488 -17.79 -3.21 -10.79
C ALA A 488 -17.57 -1.88 -10.06
N ARG A 489 -18.64 -1.10 -9.79
CA ARG A 489 -18.56 0.23 -9.16
C ARG A 489 -17.50 1.15 -9.80
N VAL A 490 -17.43 1.13 -11.13
CA VAL A 490 -16.52 1.93 -11.96
C VAL A 490 -17.30 2.68 -13.02
N GLU A 491 -16.78 3.81 -13.47
CA GLU A 491 -17.44 4.62 -14.49
C GLU A 491 -16.95 4.36 -15.91
N THR A 492 -15.82 3.68 -16.11
CA THR A 492 -15.25 3.41 -17.43
C THR A 492 -14.59 2.03 -17.52
N PHE A 493 -14.75 1.37 -18.66
CA PHE A 493 -14.16 0.05 -18.91
C PHE A 493 -13.97 -0.24 -20.41
N LEU A 494 -13.16 -1.24 -20.72
CA LEU A 494 -12.97 -1.78 -22.06
C LEU A 494 -13.25 -3.28 -22.08
N LEU A 495 -13.72 -3.74 -23.23
CA LEU A 495 -13.96 -5.13 -23.55
C LEU A 495 -13.28 -5.45 -24.87
N PHE A 496 -12.34 -6.37 -24.86
CA PHE A 496 -11.70 -6.90 -26.06
C PHE A 496 -12.18 -8.30 -26.34
N SER A 497 -12.72 -8.50 -27.55
CA SER A 497 -13.22 -9.80 -27.94
C SER A 497 -12.08 -10.77 -28.24
N VAL A 498 -12.13 -11.98 -27.68
CA VAL A 498 -11.18 -13.04 -28.02
C VAL A 498 -11.89 -14.07 -28.88
N THR A 499 -11.75 -13.91 -30.20
CA THR A 499 -12.44 -14.71 -31.21
C THR A 499 -11.43 -15.47 -32.09
N VAL A 500 -11.58 -16.78 -32.17
CA VAL A 500 -10.74 -17.68 -32.98
C VAL A 500 -11.62 -18.31 -34.06
N GLU A 501 -11.28 -18.12 -35.34
CA GLU A 501 -12.00 -18.73 -36.48
C GLU A 501 -13.52 -18.47 -36.45
N ARG A 502 -13.93 -17.22 -36.16
CA ARG A 502 -15.33 -16.77 -35.99
C ARG A 502 -16.07 -17.38 -34.79
N LYS A 503 -15.38 -18.15 -33.94
CA LYS A 503 -15.90 -18.64 -32.67
C LYS A 503 -15.37 -17.75 -31.54
N SER A 504 -16.26 -16.99 -30.91
CA SER A 504 -15.92 -16.23 -29.71
C SER A 504 -15.60 -17.19 -28.56
N ILE A 505 -14.40 -17.08 -28.00
CA ILE A 505 -13.87 -17.89 -26.90
C ILE A 505 -14.12 -17.21 -25.55
N GLY A 506 -14.12 -15.88 -25.54
CA GLY A 506 -14.24 -15.08 -24.34
C GLY A 506 -13.94 -13.62 -24.61
N LEU A 507 -13.56 -12.89 -23.56
CA LEU A 507 -13.20 -11.48 -23.64
C LEU A 507 -12.08 -11.14 -22.66
N ILE A 508 -11.34 -10.07 -22.95
CA ILE A 508 -10.47 -9.39 -21.99
C ILE A 508 -11.22 -8.14 -21.52
N TYR A 509 -11.34 -7.99 -20.22
CA TYR A 509 -11.93 -6.87 -19.53
C TYR A 509 -10.83 -6.01 -18.92
N ALA A 510 -10.97 -4.68 -18.94
CA ALA A 510 -10.18 -3.80 -18.09
C ALA A 510 -10.95 -2.54 -17.70
N ASP A 511 -10.65 -1.93 -16.55
CA ASP A 511 -11.38 -0.76 -16.04
C ASP A 511 -10.52 0.28 -15.33
N LYS A 512 -11.15 1.44 -15.06
CA LYS A 512 -10.65 2.53 -14.22
C LYS A 512 -11.83 3.21 -13.51
N PRO A 513 -11.61 3.89 -12.37
CA PRO A 513 -12.70 4.31 -11.49
C PRO A 513 -13.58 5.43 -12.07
N SER A 514 -12.98 6.43 -12.73
CA SER A 514 -13.68 7.69 -13.08
C SER A 514 -13.92 7.82 -14.58
N ALA A 515 -15.02 8.48 -14.97
CA ALA A 515 -15.30 8.77 -16.36
C ALA A 515 -14.13 9.52 -17.02
N GLY A 516 -13.77 9.10 -18.24
CA GLY A 516 -12.65 9.69 -18.97
C GLY A 516 -11.26 9.16 -18.61
N ASP A 517 -11.10 8.34 -17.55
CA ASP A 517 -9.81 7.77 -17.16
C ASP A 517 -9.21 6.82 -18.23
N ILE A 518 -10.09 6.23 -19.05
CA ILE A 518 -9.73 5.47 -20.26
C ILE A 518 -9.84 6.39 -21.48
N ASP A 519 -8.93 7.36 -21.56
CA ASP A 519 -8.67 8.14 -22.77
C ASP A 519 -7.32 7.70 -23.37
N ILE A 520 -7.36 6.60 -24.14
CA ILE A 520 -6.17 5.96 -24.70
C ILE A 520 -5.92 6.50 -26.11
N PRO A 521 -4.75 7.12 -26.40
CA PRO A 521 -4.38 7.52 -27.74
C PRO A 521 -4.42 6.35 -28.74
N ASN A 522 -4.78 6.63 -29.99
CA ASN A 522 -4.94 5.62 -31.04
C ASN A 522 -3.73 4.68 -31.17
N GLU A 523 -2.50 5.19 -31.04
CA GLU A 523 -1.29 4.35 -31.11
C GLU A 523 -1.21 3.34 -29.95
N LEU A 524 -1.46 3.75 -28.70
CA LEU A 524 -1.47 2.83 -27.55
C LEU A 524 -2.62 1.81 -27.66
N GLN A 525 -3.75 2.22 -28.23
CA GLN A 525 -4.87 1.32 -28.49
C GLN A 525 -4.50 0.22 -29.52
N LYS A 526 -3.71 0.54 -30.56
CA LYS A 526 -3.21 -0.47 -31.52
C LYS A 526 -2.30 -1.50 -30.84
N HIS A 527 -1.43 -1.07 -29.93
CA HIS A 527 -0.55 -1.97 -29.18
C HIS A 527 -1.34 -2.90 -28.26
N LEU A 528 -2.34 -2.37 -27.56
CA LEU A 528 -3.28 -3.16 -26.76
C LEU A 528 -4.03 -4.22 -27.60
N LYS A 529 -4.50 -3.84 -28.79
CA LYS A 529 -5.13 -4.78 -29.74
C LYS A 529 -4.14 -5.85 -30.19
N THR A 530 -2.87 -5.49 -30.40
CA THR A 530 -1.82 -6.44 -30.76
C THR A 530 -1.57 -7.44 -29.63
N LEU A 531 -1.56 -7.01 -28.37
CA LEU A 531 -1.47 -7.93 -27.21
C LEU A 531 -2.68 -8.88 -27.14
N ARG A 532 -3.90 -8.38 -27.33
CA ARG A 532 -5.09 -9.22 -27.48
C ARG A 532 -4.93 -10.24 -28.62
N ASP A 533 -4.38 -9.82 -29.76
CA ASP A 533 -4.14 -10.73 -30.89
C ASP A 533 -3.09 -11.80 -30.55
N GLN A 534 -2.10 -11.50 -29.70
CA GLN A 534 -1.19 -12.52 -29.18
C GLN A 534 -1.93 -13.55 -28.30
N VAL A 535 -2.97 -13.17 -27.55
CA VAL A 535 -3.82 -14.14 -26.84
C VAL A 535 -4.51 -15.08 -27.83
N ILE A 536 -5.09 -14.53 -28.91
CA ILE A 536 -5.75 -15.30 -29.97
C ILE A 536 -4.75 -16.28 -30.62
N LEU A 537 -3.53 -15.84 -30.89
CA LEU A 537 -2.46 -16.68 -31.46
C LEU A 537 -1.99 -17.78 -30.49
N ALA A 538 -1.89 -17.47 -29.20
CA ALA A 538 -1.51 -18.43 -28.17
C ALA A 538 -2.58 -19.55 -28.04
N ILE A 539 -3.87 -19.20 -28.11
CA ILE A 539 -4.97 -20.19 -28.13
C ILE A 539 -4.86 -21.11 -29.36
N LYS A 540 -4.60 -20.54 -30.55
CA LYS A 540 -4.42 -21.33 -31.78
C LYS A 540 -3.23 -22.30 -31.68
N HIS A 541 -2.14 -21.90 -31.03
CA HIS A 541 -0.97 -22.76 -30.84
C HIS A 541 -1.24 -23.89 -29.84
N SER A 542 -1.98 -23.62 -28.75
CA SER A 542 -2.31 -24.67 -27.79
C SER A 542 -3.25 -25.72 -28.37
N GLN A 543 -4.18 -25.32 -29.25
CA GLN A 543 -5.11 -26.22 -29.93
C GLN A 543 -4.46 -27.11 -31.01
N LYS A 544 -3.23 -26.78 -31.47
CA LYS A 544 -2.49 -27.61 -32.44
C LYS A 544 -1.59 -28.67 -31.79
N LYS A 545 -1.30 -28.54 -30.49
CA LYS A 545 -0.41 -29.45 -29.74
C LYS A 545 -1.16 -30.53 -28.95
N GLY A 546 -2.47 -30.41 -28.77
CA GLY A 546 -3.36 -31.45 -28.25
C GLY A 546 -4.24 -31.96 -29.36
#